data_AF-A0A932FGD7-F1
#
_entry.id   AF-A0A932FGD7-F1
#
_cell.length_a   1.000
_cell.length_b   1.000
_cell.length_c   1.000
_cell.angle_alpha   90.00
_cell.angle_beta   90.00
_cell.angle_gamma   90.00
#
_symmetry.space_group_name_H-M   'P 1'
#
loop_
_entity.id
_entity.type
_entity.pdbx_description
1 polymer ?
#
loop_
_entity_poly.entity_id
_entity_poly.type
_entity_poly.pdbx_seq_one_letter_code
_entity_poly.pdbx_strand_id
1 'polypeptide(L)'
;MRSGIIRTQIDTPWTNGKIEAFWATLQSEVLDRQQLADLAAAEDAVTAYAGYYNYHRLHGELAWQTPAERFDGTPFTDRGFGSVPALAGIADLLDAILVA
;
A
#
# COMPACT_ATOMS: atom_id res chain seq x y z
N MET A 1 -27.13 -6.11 -14.05
CA MET A 1 -26.97 -6.56 -12.65
C MET A 1 -27.45 -5.46 -11.73
N ARG A 2 -28.41 -5.72 -10.83
CA ARG A 2 -28.75 -4.75 -9.78
C ARG A 2 -27.62 -4.82 -8.75
N SER A 3 -26.74 -3.82 -8.74
CA SER A 3 -25.66 -3.71 -7.77
C SER A 3 -26.27 -3.38 -6.41
N GLY A 4 -26.56 -4.41 -5.61
CA GLY A 4 -26.95 -4.28 -4.22
C GLY A 4 -25.71 -4.25 -3.34
N ILE A 5 -25.72 -3.45 -2.28
CA ILE A 5 -24.65 -3.43 -1.27
C ILE A 5 -24.53 -4.83 -0.68
N ILE A 6 -23.38 -5.48 -0.87
CA ILE A 6 -23.05 -6.74 -0.19
C ILE A 6 -22.65 -6.39 1.24
N ARG A 7 -23.39 -6.93 2.22
CA ARG A 7 -23.07 -6.76 3.64
C ARG A 7 -22.44 -8.04 4.18
N THR A 8 -21.36 -7.87 4.94
CA THR A 8 -20.83 -8.93 5.79
C THR A 8 -21.91 -9.40 6.77
N GLN A 9 -22.00 -10.72 6.99
CA GLN A 9 -22.94 -11.27 7.96
C GLN A 9 -22.55 -10.87 9.39
N ILE A 10 -23.53 -10.58 10.24
CA ILE A 10 -23.31 -10.28 11.66
C ILE A 10 -22.62 -11.49 12.33
N ASP A 11 -21.71 -11.22 13.26
CA ASP A 11 -20.93 -12.21 14.02
C ASP A 11 -20.04 -13.14 13.16
N THR A 12 -19.54 -12.64 12.03
CA THR A 12 -18.61 -13.36 11.15
C THR A 12 -17.22 -12.70 11.04
N PRO A 13 -16.48 -12.52 12.16
CA PRO A 13 -15.20 -11.79 12.16
C PRO A 13 -14.14 -12.37 11.22
N TRP A 14 -14.17 -13.68 10.94
CA TRP A 14 -13.24 -14.33 10.00
C TRP A 14 -13.34 -13.81 8.55
N THR A 15 -14.43 -13.11 8.20
CA THR A 15 -14.59 -12.49 6.88
C THR A 15 -13.87 -11.13 6.77
N ASN A 16 -13.48 -10.53 7.89
CA ASN A 16 -12.81 -9.23 7.94
C ASN A 16 -11.28 -9.32 7.89
N GLY A 17 -10.70 -10.53 7.91
CA GLY A 17 -9.24 -10.69 8.05
C GLY A 17 -8.41 -9.91 7.02
N LYS A 18 -8.90 -9.76 5.78
CA LYS A 18 -8.21 -8.97 4.75
C LYS A 18 -8.14 -7.48 5.08
N ILE A 19 -9.25 -6.90 5.55
CA ILE A 19 -9.29 -5.48 5.88
C ILE A 19 -8.54 -5.20 7.19
N GLU A 20 -8.59 -6.14 8.15
CA GLU A 20 -7.83 -6.07 9.39
C GLU A 20 -6.31 -6.10 9.13
N ALA A 21 -5.85 -7.01 8.26
CA ALA A 21 -4.44 -7.07 7.85
C ALA A 21 -3.99 -5.78 7.14
N PHE A 22 -4.85 -5.21 6.29
CA PHE A 22 -4.58 -3.93 5.64
C PHE A 22 -4.41 -2.80 6.69
N TRP A 23 -5.35 -2.67 7.63
CA TRP A 23 -5.28 -1.65 8.68
C TRP A 23 -4.04 -1.80 9.57
N ALA A 24 -3.68 -3.03 9.95
CA ALA A 24 -2.46 -3.28 10.72
C ALA A 24 -1.19 -2.86 9.96
N THR A 25 -1.16 -3.10 8.65
CA THR A 25 -0.04 -2.68 7.80
C THR A 25 0.01 -1.15 7.66
N LEU A 26 -1.14 -0.50 7.41
CA LEU A 26 -1.22 0.96 7.35
C LEU A 26 -0.75 1.62 8.66
N GLN A 27 -1.19 1.09 9.80
CA GLN A 27 -0.76 1.57 11.11
C GLN A 27 0.77 1.50 11.25
N SER A 28 1.35 0.31 11.07
CA SER A 28 2.78 0.08 11.30
C SER A 28 3.72 0.74 10.29
N GLU A 29 3.25 0.98 9.06
CA GLU A 29 4.08 1.53 7.98
C GLU A 29 3.90 3.03 7.74
N VAL A 30 2.75 3.59 8.13
CA VAL A 30 2.44 5.00 7.88
C VAL A 30 2.25 5.76 9.19
N LEU A 31 1.33 5.30 10.03
CA LEU A 31 0.90 6.07 11.21
C LEU A 31 1.93 6.04 12.34
N ASP A 32 2.57 4.89 12.57
CA ASP A 32 3.57 4.72 13.63
C ASP A 32 4.94 5.33 13.27
N ARG A 33 5.15 5.72 12.01
CA ARG A 33 6.45 6.14 11.47
C ARG A 33 6.62 7.65 11.32
N GLN A 34 5.56 8.43 11.49
CA GLN A 34 5.61 9.88 11.31
C GLN A 34 4.61 10.61 12.21
N GLN A 35 4.86 11.88 12.47
CA GLN A 35 3.88 12.77 13.09
C GLN A 35 3.03 13.42 12.00
N LEU A 36 1.71 13.28 12.12
CA LEU A 36 0.74 13.91 11.24
C LEU A 36 0.23 15.19 11.93
N ALA A 37 0.48 16.35 11.32
CA ALA A 37 0.22 17.64 11.94
C ALA A 37 -1.29 17.96 12.01
N ASP A 38 -2.05 17.54 10.99
CA ASP A 38 -3.47 17.78 10.86
C ASP A 38 -4.14 16.68 10.01
N LEU A 39 -5.44 16.80 9.82
CA LEU A 39 -6.22 15.84 9.01
C LEU A 39 -5.77 15.82 7.56
N ALA A 40 -5.41 16.96 6.97
CA ALA A 40 -4.98 17.02 5.58
C ALA A 40 -3.66 16.24 5.38
N ALA A 41 -2.70 16.38 6.29
CA ALA A 41 -1.48 15.59 6.29
C ALA A 41 -1.77 14.08 6.42
N ALA A 42 -2.76 13.69 7.22
CA ALA A 42 -3.19 12.29 7.33
C ALA A 42 -3.82 11.77 6.03
N GLU A 43 -4.68 12.57 5.39
CA GLU A 43 -5.30 12.23 4.10
C GLU A 43 -4.25 12.06 2.99
N ASP A 44 -3.28 12.96 2.93
CA ASP A 44 -2.17 12.87 1.97
C ASP A 44 -1.32 11.63 2.22
N ALA A 45 -0.97 11.33 3.47
CA ALA A 45 -0.18 10.16 3.82
C ALA A 45 -0.89 8.85 3.46
N VAL A 46 -2.19 8.75 3.76
CA VAL A 46 -3.01 7.57 3.41
C VAL A 46 -3.16 7.45 1.89
N THR A 47 -3.37 8.55 1.18
CA THR A 47 -3.49 8.57 -0.29
C THR A 47 -2.20 8.11 -0.96
N ALA A 48 -1.06 8.65 -0.54
CA ALA A 48 0.26 8.25 -1.02
C ALA A 48 0.52 6.76 -0.74
N TYR A 49 0.20 6.29 0.47
CA TYR A 49 0.37 4.88 0.81
C TYR A 49 -0.57 3.96 0.02
N ALA A 50 -1.82 4.36 -0.24
CA ALA A 50 -2.73 3.58 -1.08
C ALA A 50 -2.21 3.47 -2.52
N GLY A 51 -1.63 4.54 -3.06
CA GLY A 51 -0.93 4.53 -4.34
C GLY A 51 0.22 3.52 -4.34
N TYR A 52 1.12 3.62 -3.35
CA TYR A 52 2.22 2.66 -3.16
C TYR A 52 1.71 1.21 -3.05
N TYR A 53 0.76 0.96 -2.16
CA TYR A 53 0.24 -0.38 -1.88
C TYR A 53 -0.37 -1.03 -3.12
N ASN A 54 -1.13 -0.28 -3.91
CA ASN A 54 -1.81 -0.83 -5.08
C ASN A 54 -0.89 -1.03 -6.29
N TYR A 55 0.03 -0.09 -6.55
CA TYR A 55 0.77 -0.04 -7.82
C TYR A 55 2.24 -0.42 -7.72
N HIS A 56 2.81 -0.46 -6.50
CA HIS A 56 4.25 -0.56 -6.30
C HIS A 56 4.64 -1.65 -5.29
N ARG A 57 3.74 -2.03 -4.36
CA ARG A 57 4.00 -3.08 -3.39
C ARG A 57 3.83 -4.47 -3.99
N LEU A 58 4.90 -5.25 -4.02
CA LEU A 58 4.85 -6.66 -4.40
C LEU A 58 4.36 -7.52 -3.23
N HIS A 59 3.42 -8.42 -3.50
CA HIS A 59 2.86 -9.32 -2.48
C HIS A 59 3.26 -10.77 -2.74
N GLY A 60 3.86 -11.44 -1.74
CA GLY A 60 4.21 -12.87 -1.84
C GLY A 60 3.00 -13.77 -2.09
N GLU A 61 1.85 -13.47 -1.47
CA GLU A 61 0.59 -14.21 -1.71
C GLU A 61 0.01 -13.99 -3.11
N LEU A 62 0.47 -12.96 -3.82
CA LEU A 62 0.10 -12.66 -5.20
C LEU A 62 1.20 -13.06 -6.19
N ALA A 63 2.06 -14.03 -5.83
CA ALA A 63 3.19 -14.46 -6.65
C ALA A 63 4.12 -13.29 -7.05
N TRP A 64 4.35 -12.38 -6.11
CA TRP A 64 5.13 -11.15 -6.31
C TRP A 64 4.54 -10.18 -7.33
N GLN A 65 3.23 -10.22 -7.54
CA GLN A 65 2.49 -9.17 -8.27
C GLN A 65 2.01 -8.08 -7.31
N THR A 66 1.80 -6.90 -7.85
CA THR A 66 1.06 -5.82 -7.19
C THR A 66 -0.44 -6.11 -7.20
N PRO A 67 -1.23 -5.50 -6.29
CA PRO A 67 -2.69 -5.58 -6.36
C PRO A 67 -3.24 -5.09 -7.70
N ALA A 68 -2.66 -4.01 -8.26
CA ALA A 68 -3.05 -3.49 -9.56
C ALA A 68 -2.84 -4.56 -10.66
N GLU A 69 -1.63 -5.10 -10.79
CA GLU A 69 -1.35 -6.19 -11.75
C GLU A 69 -2.35 -7.34 -11.64
N ARG A 70 -2.73 -7.71 -10.40
CA ARG A 70 -3.62 -8.83 -10.15
C ARG A 70 -5.09 -8.56 -10.48
N PHE A 71 -5.58 -7.35 -10.20
CA PHE A 71 -7.02 -7.04 -10.19
C PHE A 71 -7.44 -6.07 -11.30
N ASP A 72 -6.58 -5.17 -11.74
CA ASP A 72 -6.84 -4.20 -12.82
C ASP A 72 -5.96 -4.42 -14.07
N GLY A 73 -4.89 -5.22 -13.97
CA GLY A 73 -4.00 -5.55 -15.07
C GLY A 73 -2.99 -4.46 -15.41
N THR A 74 -2.86 -3.42 -14.59
CA THR A 74 -1.82 -2.39 -14.72
C THR A 74 -0.46 -3.04 -14.49
N PRO A 75 0.47 -2.96 -15.46
CA PRO A 75 1.77 -3.61 -15.32
C PRO A 75 2.63 -2.91 -14.26
N PHE A 76 3.38 -3.69 -13.49
CA PHE A 76 4.43 -3.15 -12.64
C PHE A 76 5.58 -2.63 -13.50
N THR A 77 5.99 -1.38 -13.26
CA THR A 77 7.01 -0.70 -14.07
C THR A 77 8.17 -0.13 -13.26
N ASP A 78 8.15 -0.29 -11.94
CA ASP A 78 9.18 0.32 -11.09
C ASP A 78 10.58 -0.24 -11.41
N ARG A 79 11.54 0.67 -11.32
CA ARG A 79 12.96 0.40 -11.37
C ARG A 79 13.60 1.03 -10.14
N GLY A 80 14.47 0.28 -9.46
CA GLY A 80 15.08 0.75 -8.21
C GLY A 80 14.06 0.89 -7.08
N PHE A 81 14.27 1.88 -6.20
CA PHE A 81 13.50 2.05 -4.97
C PHE A 81 12.71 3.37 -4.89
N GLY A 82 12.66 4.15 -5.98
CA GLY A 82 12.05 5.48 -5.99
C GLY A 82 10.56 5.48 -5.62
N SER A 83 9.84 4.40 -5.91
CA SER A 83 8.43 4.26 -5.57
C SER A 83 8.18 3.80 -4.13
N VAL A 84 9.21 3.52 -3.33
CA VAL A 84 9.09 3.01 -1.95
C VAL A 84 9.13 4.18 -0.96
N PRO A 85 7.99 4.57 -0.34
CA PRO A 85 7.95 5.79 0.50
C PRO A 85 8.90 5.73 1.70
N ALA A 86 9.08 4.54 2.28
CA ALA A 86 9.97 4.33 3.42
C ALA A 86 11.44 4.59 3.10
N LEU A 87 11.82 4.57 1.81
CA LEU A 87 13.19 4.78 1.35
C LEU A 87 13.39 6.18 0.74
N ALA A 88 12.35 7.00 0.66
CA ALA A 88 12.41 8.32 0.04
C ALA A 88 13.54 9.20 0.61
N GLY A 89 13.76 9.13 1.93
CA GLY A 89 14.82 9.91 2.60
C GLY A 89 16.25 9.47 2.29
N ILE A 90 16.44 8.31 1.65
CA ILE A 90 17.76 7.78 1.25
C ILE A 90 17.82 7.40 -0.23
N ALA A 91 16.84 7.78 -1.04
CA ALA A 91 16.75 7.38 -2.45
C ALA A 91 18.00 7.82 -3.23
N ASP A 92 18.46 9.06 -3.05
CA ASP A 92 19.66 9.59 -3.71
C ASP A 92 20.93 8.79 -3.36
N LEU A 93 21.03 8.34 -2.10
CA LEU A 93 22.15 7.51 -1.65
C LEU A 93 22.10 6.12 -2.30
N LEU A 94 20.91 5.53 -2.38
CA LEU A 94 20.71 4.22 -2.99
C LEU A 94 21.03 4.26 -4.50
N ASP A 95 20.58 5.31 -5.20
CA ASP A 95 20.87 5.50 -6.61
C ASP A 95 22.37 5.67 -6.86
N ALA A 96 23.07 6.43 -6.01
CA ALA A 96 24.52 6.57 -6.10
C ALA A 96 25.28 5.24 -5.93
N ILE A 97 24.78 4.33 -5.08
CA ILE A 97 25.38 3.00 -4.87
C ILE A 97 25.09 2.06 -6.05
N LEU A 98 23.87 2.11 -6.61
CA LEU A 98 23.45 1.19 -7.68
C LEU A 98 24.05 1.53 -9.06
N VAL A 99 24.54 2.77 -9.24
CA VAL A 99 25.17 3.25 -10.48
C VAL A 99 26.71 3.04 -10.47
N ALA A 100 27.30 2.70 -9.32
CA ALA A 100 28.73 2.39 -9.16
C ALA A 100 29.07 0.93 -9.47
#